data_AF-A0A172Y2A2-F1
#
_entry.id   AF-A0A172Y2A2-F1
#
_cell.length_a   1.000
_cell.length_b   1.000
_cell.length_c   1.000
_cell.angle_alpha   90.00
_cell.angle_beta   90.00
_cell.angle_gamma   90.00
#
_symmetry.space_group_name_H-M   'P 1'
#
loop_
_entity.id
_entity.type
_entity.pdbx_description
1 polymer ?
#
loop_
_entity_poly.entity_id
_entity_poly.type
_entity_poly.pdbx_seq_one_letter_code
_entity_poly.pdbx_strand_id
1 'polypeptide(L)' 'MLRDGGILAFITSQGVLNSPKNEPIRRALMRNCNLVSAVRLPNNLFTEHAGTEVGSDLIILQKNSLKTVKRSGRIVL' A
#
# COMPACT_ATOMS: atom_id res chain seq x y z
N MET A 1 -4.17 15.59 -9.15
CA MET A 1 -2.96 14.90 -8.62
C MET A 1 -2.74 15.30 -7.17
N LEU A 2 -2.22 14.42 -6.32
CA LEU A 2 -1.99 14.69 -4.90
C LEU A 2 -0.78 15.63 -4.73
N ARG A 3 -0.91 16.65 -3.86
CA ARG A 3 0.18 17.56 -3.48
C ARG A 3 1.18 16.83 -2.57
N ASP A 4 2.43 17.28 -2.56
CA ASP A 4 3.44 16.75 -1.63
C ASP A 4 3.00 16.99 -0.19
N GLY A 5 3.20 15.99 0.67
CA GLY A 5 2.64 15.95 2.02
C GLY A 5 1.16 15.52 2.10
N GLY A 6 0.45 15.45 0.97
CA GLY A 6 -0.95 15.03 0.92
C GLY A 6 -1.13 13.53 1.23
N ILE A 7 -2.34 13.18 1.69
CA ILE A 7 -2.71 11.81 2.09
C ILE A 7 -3.49 11.11 0.98
N LEU A 8 -3.09 9.87 0.68
CA LEU A 8 -3.83 8.91 -0.14
C LEU A 8 -4.31 7.78 0.78
N ALA A 9 -5.61 7.69 1.02
CA ALA A 9 -6.23 6.58 1.73
C ALA A 9 -7.13 5.80 0.77
N PHE A 10 -6.94 4.48 0.69
CA PHE A 10 -7.74 3.64 -0.20
C PHE A 10 -7.90 2.23 0.37
N ILE A 11 -9.00 1.59 -0.02
CA ILE A 11 -9.27 0.19 0.27
C ILE A 11 -8.91 -0.64 -0.95
N THR A 12 -8.27 -1.78 -0.75
CA THR A 12 -7.91 -2.72 -1.81
C THR A 12 -8.05 -4.15 -1.35
N SER A 13 -8.12 -5.10 -2.27
CA SER A 13 -8.14 -6.52 -1.88
C SER A 13 -6.79 -6.93 -1.28
N GLN A 14 -6.82 -7.88 -0.34
CA GLN A 14 -5.61 -8.42 0.28
C GLN A 14 -4.61 -8.99 -0.74
N GLY A 15 -5.08 -9.35 -1.94
CA GLY A 15 -4.22 -9.79 -3.04
C GLY A 15 -3.16 -8.77 -3.44
N VAL A 16 -3.42 -7.46 -3.32
CA VAL A 16 -2.44 -6.40 -3.64
C VAL A 16 -1.24 -6.44 -2.69
N LEU A 17 -1.48 -6.67 -1.41
CA LEU A 17 -0.40 -6.76 -0.42
C LEU A 17 0.27 -8.12 -0.39
N ASN A 18 -0.49 -9.21 -0.54
CA ASN A 18 -0.01 -10.56 -0.29
C ASN A 18 0.62 -11.23 -1.54
N SER A 19 0.15 -10.89 -2.74
CA SER A 19 0.63 -11.58 -3.95
C SER A 19 2.06 -11.18 -4.31
N PRO A 20 2.97 -12.13 -4.58
CA PRO A 20 4.29 -11.84 -5.13
C PRO A 20 4.21 -11.11 -6.48
N LYS A 21 3.19 -11.41 -7.31
CA LYS A 21 2.97 -10.74 -8.61
C LYS A 21 2.72 -9.23 -8.47
N ASN A 22 2.25 -8.79 -7.30
CA ASN A 22 1.95 -7.38 -7.01
C ASN A 22 3.12 -6.63 -6.36
N GLU A 23 4.29 -7.26 -6.22
CA GLU A 23 5.48 -6.60 -5.73
C GLU A 23 5.86 -5.33 -6.52
N PRO A 24 5.80 -5.29 -7.87
CA PRO A 24 6.09 -4.08 -8.63
C PRO A 24 5.15 -2.91 -8.27
N ILE A 25 3.88 -3.21 -8.00
CA ILE A 25 2.88 -2.21 -7.58
C ILE A 25 3.25 -1.66 -6.19
N ARG A 26 3.56 -2.54 -5.23
CA ARG A 26 3.99 -2.11 -3.89
C ARG A 26 5.26 -1.26 -3.95
N ARG A 27 6.26 -1.67 -4.74
CA ARG A 27 7.46 -0.85 -4.96
C ARG A 27 7.11 0.51 -5.56
N ALA A 28 6.24 0.54 -6.57
CA ALA A 28 5.83 1.79 -7.21
C ALA A 28 5.16 2.75 -6.22
N LEU A 29 4.25 2.26 -5.37
CA LEU A 29 3.62 3.05 -4.30
C LEU A 29 4.66 3.59 -3.31
N MET A 30 5.62 2.76 -2.93
CA MET A 30 6.65 3.14 -1.94
C MET A 30 7.75 4.06 -2.47
N ARG A 31 7.91 4.19 -3.79
CA ARG A 31 8.94 5.07 -4.39
C ARG A 31 8.75 6.54 -4.00
N ASN A 32 7.51 7.04 -4.09
CA ASN A 32 7.20 8.46 -3.91
C ASN A 32 6.23 8.71 -2.75
N CYS A 33 6.02 7.74 -1.87
CA CYS A 33 5.15 7.88 -0.70
C CYS A 33 5.78 7.27 0.54
N ASN A 34 5.48 7.84 1.70
CA ASN A 34 5.70 7.22 3.00
C ASN A 34 4.47 6.38 3.36
N LEU A 35 4.69 5.17 3.87
CA LEU A 35 3.61 4.38 4.47
C LEU A 35 3.25 5.02 5.81
N VAL A 36 1.99 5.42 5.98
CA VAL A 36 1.46 5.95 7.24
C VAL A 36 0.78 4.83 8.03
N SER A 37 -0.07 4.04 7.36
CA SER A 37 -0.76 2.91 7.98
C SER A 37 -1.16 1.86 6.94
N ALA A 38 -1.22 0.60 7.36
CA ALA A 38 -1.81 -0.50 6.61
C ALA A 38 -2.56 -1.39 7.61
N VAL A 39 -3.87 -1.51 7.44
CA VAL A 39 -4.74 -2.27 8.37
C VAL A 39 -5.56 -3.28 7.58
N ARG A 40 -5.60 -4.51 8.07
CA ARG A 40 -6.47 -5.55 7.56
C ARG A 40 -7.89 -5.35 8.09
N LEU A 41 -8.85 -5.26 7.18
CA LEU A 41 -10.25 -5.15 7.54
C LEU A 41 -10.84 -6.55 7.82
N PRO A 42 -11.91 -6.65 8.62
CA PRO A 42 -12.63 -7.90 8.81
C PRO A 42 -13.07 -8.50 7.46
N ASN A 43 -12.91 -9.80 7.28
CA ASN A 43 -13.17 -10.46 6.00
C ASN A 43 -14.64 -10.41 5.55
N ASN A 44 -15.58 -10.24 6.50
CA ASN A 44 -17.01 -10.13 6.23
C ASN A 44 -17.51 -8.69 6.03
N LEU A 45 -16.61 -7.69 6.06
CA LEU A 45 -16.99 -6.27 6.03
C LEU A 45 -17.78 -5.88 4.78
N PHE A 46 -17.52 -6.54 3.65
CA PHE A 46 -18.16 -6.25 2.35
C PHE A 46 -19.10 -7.36 1.88
N THR A 47 -19.41 -8.33 2.74
CA THR A 47 -20.24 -9.47 2.35
C THR A 47 -21.71 -9.09 2.27
N GLU A 48 -22.27 -8.45 3.30
CA GLU A 48 -23.70 -8.12 3.36
C GLU A 48 -24.14 -7.07 2.33
N HIS A 49 -23.31 -6.04 2.10
CA HIS A 49 -23.68 -4.90 1.27
C HIS A 49 -23.07 -4.90 -0.13
N ALA A 50 -22.00 -5.66 -0.37
CA ALA A 50 -21.34 -5.72 -1.69
C ALA A 50 -21.29 -7.14 -2.28
N GLY A 51 -21.74 -8.17 -1.56
CA GLY A 51 -21.78 -9.55 -2.07
C GLY A 51 -20.38 -10.12 -2.35
N THR A 52 -19.34 -9.61 -1.68
CA THR A 52 -17.95 -10.08 -1.88
C THR A 52 -17.38 -10.67 -0.60
N GLU A 53 -16.71 -11.81 -0.73
CA GLU A 53 -16.01 -12.50 0.37
C GLU A 53 -14.51 -12.21 0.37
N VAL A 54 -14.06 -11.31 -0.51
CA VAL A 54 -12.65 -11.00 -0.66
C VAL A 54 -12.18 -10.13 0.51
N GLY A 55 -11.28 -10.68 1.33
CA GLY A 55 -10.61 -9.93 2.37
C GLY A 55 -9.93 -8.66 1.81
N SER A 56 -10.03 -7.57 2.57
CA SER A 56 -9.58 -6.25 2.11
C SER A 56 -8.65 -5.58 3.13
N ASP A 57 -7.86 -4.63 2.63
CA ASP A 57 -6.90 -3.84 3.39
C ASP A 57 -7.19 -2.34 3.18
N LEU A 58 -7.09 -1.55 4.26
CA LEU A 58 -7.02 -0.09 4.20
C LEU A 58 -5.55 0.35 4.23
N ILE A 59 -5.14 1.08 3.19
CA ILE A 59 -3.78 1.62 3.07
C ILE A 59 -3.82 3.14 3.13
N ILE A 60 -2.98 3.72 3.97
CA ILE A 60 -2.79 5.16 4.08
C ILE A 60 -1.34 5.50 3.76
N LEU A 61 -1.16 6.31 2.72
CA LEU A 61 0.13 6.78 2.23
C LEU A 61 0.19 8.30 2.29
N GLN A 62 1.36 8.85 2.60
CA GLN A 62 1.63 10.27 2.45
C GLN A 62 2.56 10.50 1.27
N LYS A 63 2.19 11.36 0.33
CA LYS A 63 3.04 11.68 -0.82
C LYS A 63 4.31 12.38 -0.36
N ASN A 64 5.44 11.91 -0.87
CA ASN A 64 6.76 12.46 -0.62
C ASN A 64 7.59 12.33 -1.90
N SER A 65 7.58 13.35 -2.77
CA SER A 65 8.31 13.30 -4.04
C SER A 65 9.83 13.40 -3.86
N LEU A 66 10.30 13.83 -2.70
CA LEU A 66 11.73 13.92 -2.34
C LEU A 66 12.26 12.62 -1.71
N LYS A 67 11.44 11.56 -1.64
CA LYS A 67 11.83 10.29 -1.04
C LYS A 67 12.96 9.65 -1.85
N THR A 68 14.17 9.68 -1.31
CA THR A 68 15.29 8.95 -1.90
C THR A 68 15.16 7.48 -1.54
N VAL A 69 15.05 6.62 -2.55
CA VAL A 69 15.12 5.17 -2.35
C VAL A 69 16.57 4.87 -1.98
N LYS A 70 16.86 4.73 -0.68
CA LYS A 70 18.14 4.17 -0.24
C LYS A 70 18.23 2.76 -0.80
N ARG A 71 19.05 2.55 -1.83
CA ARG A 71 19.51 1.20 -2.17
C ARG A 71 20.35 0.76 -0.98
N SER A 72 19.87 -0.22 -0.23
CA SER A 72 20.69 -0.92 0.75
C SER A 72 21.86 -1.55 -0.01
N GLY A 73 22.97 -0.82 -0.07
CA GLY A 73 24.21 -1.26 -0.67
C GLY A 73 24.81 -2.33 0.22
N ARG A 74 24.90 -3.54 -0.34
CA ARG A 74 25.97 -4.53 -0.16
C ARG A 74 27.08 -4.05 0.80
N ILE A 75 27.00 -4.44 2.07
CA ILE A 75 28.19 -4.55 2.92
C ILE A 75 28.84 -5.87 2.50
N VAL A 76 29.95 -5.77 1.77
CA VAL A 76 30.88 -6.89 1.60
C VAL A 76 31.82 -6.81 2.81
N LEU A 77 31.73 -7.80 3.69
CA LEU A 77 32.83 -8.19 4.58
C LEU A 77 33.44 -9.46 4.00
#